data_AF-A0A3E0DV47-F1
#
_entry.id   AF-A0A3E0DV47-F1
#
_cell.length_a   1.000
_cell.length_b   1.000
_cell.length_c   1.000
_cell.angle_alpha   90.00
_cell.angle_beta   90.00
_cell.angle_gamma   90.00
#
_symmetry.space_group_name_H-M   'P 1'
#
loop_
_entity.id
_entity.type
_entity.pdbx_description
1 polymer ?
#
loop_
_entity_poly.entity_id
_entity_poly.type
_entity_poly.pdbx_seq_one_letter_code
_entity_poly.pdbx_strand_id
1 'polypeptide(L)'
;MYSIFKPTGRITRRMYLVLFIIFYFINLLCLLLIWDSFQSESWPIFYGAGVVLIASICVLLIQAIKRLHDIGLNWKYALYLLIPPPINFIGFIWLAVKKGQDGTNEYGLDPRINDIV
;
A
#
# COMPACT_ATOMS: atom_id res chain seq x y z
N MET A 1 17.72 1.60 -8.03
CA MET A 1 16.45 2.32 -8.27
C MET A 1 15.31 1.57 -7.58
N TYR A 2 14.64 2.19 -6.62
CA TYR A 2 13.43 1.65 -6.01
C TYR A 2 12.31 1.64 -7.05
N SER A 3 11.92 0.46 -7.52
CA SER A 3 10.76 0.33 -8.40
C SER A 3 9.51 0.22 -7.54
N ILE A 4 8.66 1.25 -7.57
CA ILE A 4 7.40 1.29 -6.80
C ILE A 4 6.49 0.11 -7.21
N PHE A 5 6.54 -0.31 -8.47
CA PHE A 5 5.66 -1.33 -9.04
C PHE A 5 6.15 -2.78 -8.92
N LYS A 6 7.40 -3.04 -8.52
CA LYS A 6 7.90 -4.41 -8.32
C LYS A 6 7.60 -4.86 -6.88
N PRO A 7 7.09 -6.08 -6.62
CA PRO A 7 6.87 -6.59 -5.26
C PRO A 7 8.15 -7.05 -4.54
N THR A 8 9.30 -6.97 -5.22
CA THR A 8 10.60 -7.35 -4.65
C THR A 8 11.27 -6.19 -3.92
N GLY A 9 12.08 -6.53 -2.91
CA GLY A 9 12.82 -5.56 -2.10
C GLY A 9 12.09 -5.16 -0.81
N ARG A 10 12.62 -4.12 -0.18
CA ARG A 10 12.22 -3.62 1.14
C ARG A 10 11.91 -2.13 1.09
N ILE A 11 11.06 -1.67 2.01
CA ILE A 11 10.68 -0.25 2.12
C ILE A 11 10.77 0.23 3.57
N THR A 12 11.25 1.46 3.76
CA THR A 12 11.32 2.09 5.07
C THR A 12 9.92 2.44 5.58
N ARG A 13 9.79 2.57 6.91
CA ARG A 13 8.51 2.91 7.55
C ARG A 13 7.97 4.25 7.09
N ARG A 14 8.85 5.25 6.96
CA ARG A 14 8.48 6.61 6.54
C ARG A 14 7.88 6.60 5.14
N MET A 15 8.58 6.00 4.17
CA MET A 15 8.09 5.92 2.80
C MET A 15 6.81 5.09 2.70
N TYR A 16 6.71 3.99 3.44
CA TYR A 16 5.48 3.20 3.53
C TYR A 16 4.30 4.03 4.07
N LEU A 17 4.51 4.77 5.16
CA LEU A 17 3.48 5.64 5.76
C LEU A 17 3.04 6.75 4.83
N VAL A 18 3.98 7.45 4.19
CA VAL A 18 3.67 8.54 3.24
C VAL A 18 2.83 8.00 2.09
N LEU A 19 3.24 6.89 1.47
CA LEU A 19 2.49 6.29 0.38
C LEU A 19 1.14 5.77 0.85
N PHE A 20 1.08 5.15 2.03
CA PHE A 20 -0.18 4.70 2.62
C PHE A 20 -1.17 5.86 2.78
N ILE A 21 -0.74 6.99 3.36
CA ILE A 21 -1.57 8.18 3.54
C ILE A 21 -2.03 8.75 2.20
N ILE A 22 -1.12 8.92 1.23
CA ILE A 22 -1.44 9.45 -0.09
C ILE A 22 -2.50 8.58 -0.78
N PHE A 23 -2.26 7.28 -0.87
CA PHE A 23 -3.19 6.36 -1.52
C PHE A 23 -4.48 6.16 -0.73
N TYR A 24 -4.46 6.30 0.60
CA TYR A 24 -5.67 6.29 1.42
C TYR A 24 -6.61 7.45 1.04
N PHE A 25 -6.09 8.67 0.91
CA PHE A 25 -6.88 9.82 0.47
C PHE A 25 -7.34 9.71 -0.99
N ILE A 26 -6.49 9.17 -1.89
CA ILE A 26 -6.90 8.89 -3.27
C ILE A 26 -8.07 7.89 -3.30
N ASN A 27 -7.98 6.81 -2.52
CA ASN A 27 -9.06 5.82 -2.43
C ASN A 27 -10.36 6.44 -1.89
N LEU A 28 -10.26 7.28 -0.86
CA LEU A 28 -11.41 7.98 -0.31
C LEU A 28 -12.07 8.89 -1.37
N LEU A 29 -11.27 9.65 -2.12
CA LEU A 29 -11.75 10.49 -3.21
C LEU A 29 -12.41 9.65 -4.32
N CYS A 30 -11.80 8.53 -4.72
CA CYS A 30 -12.39 7.62 -5.71
C CYS A 30 -13.74 7.07 -5.23
N LEU A 31 -13.88 6.68 -3.97
CA LEU A 31 -15.14 6.21 -3.41
C LEU A 31 -16.23 7.29 -3.44
N LEU A 32 -15.88 8.54 -3.11
CA LEU A 32 -16.80 9.68 -3.20
C LEU A 32 -17.24 9.94 -4.64
N LEU A 33 -16.30 9.90 -5.60
CA LEU A 33 -16.60 10.07 -7.03
C LEU A 33 -17.47 8.92 -7.57
N ILE A 34 -17.21 7.68 -7.16
CA ILE A 34 -18.03 6.52 -7.53
C ILE A 34 -19.45 6.69 -7.00
N TRP A 35 -19.61 7.13 -5.75
CA TRP A 35 -20.91 7.39 -5.16
C TRP A 35 -21.67 8.49 -5.90
N ASP A 36 -21.03 9.64 -6.13
CA ASP A 36 -21.64 10.77 -6.83
C ASP A 36 -21.99 10.44 -8.30
N SER A 37 -21.09 9.75 -9.00
CA SER A 37 -21.31 9.34 -10.39
C SER A 37 -22.39 8.28 -10.56
N PHE A 38 -22.57 7.41 -9.56
CA PHE A 38 -23.68 6.47 -9.53
C PHE A 38 -25.03 7.18 -9.41
N GLN A 39 -25.11 8.24 -8.59
CA GLN A 39 -26.35 9.01 -8.41
C GLN A 39 -26.66 9.94 -9.59
N SER A 40 -25.62 10.49 -10.23
CA SER A 40 -25.75 11.36 -11.41
C SER A 40 -25.78 10.60 -12.74
N GLU A 41 -25.80 9.27 -12.71
CA GLU A 41 -25.75 8.36 -13.88
C GLU A 41 -24.59 8.65 -14.84
N SER A 42 -23.50 9.22 -14.33
CA SER A 42 -22.31 9.56 -15.11
C SER A 42 -21.35 8.38 -15.23
N TRP A 43 -21.75 7.39 -16.04
CA TRP A 43 -21.01 6.15 -16.27
C TRP A 43 -19.51 6.31 -16.58
N PRO A 44 -19.05 7.30 -17.38
CA PRO A 44 -17.62 7.47 -17.65
C PRO A 44 -16.80 7.74 -16.38
N ILE A 45 -17.32 8.55 -15.46
CA ILE A 45 -16.65 8.88 -14.19
C ILE A 45 -16.68 7.67 -13.27
N PHE A 46 -17.80 6.96 -13.21
CA PHE A 46 -17.96 5.74 -12.41
C PHE A 46 -16.88 4.70 -12.76
N TYR A 47 -16.75 4.35 -14.04
CA TYR A 47 -15.76 3.37 -14.49
C TYR A 47 -14.33 3.90 -14.33
N GLY A 48 -14.08 5.17 -14.64
CA GLY A 48 -12.77 5.78 -14.49
C GLY A 48 -12.27 5.76 -13.04
N ALA A 49 -13.12 6.19 -12.10
CA ALA A 49 -12.82 6.17 -10.67
C ALA A 49 -12.66 4.74 -10.13
N GLY A 50 -13.45 3.78 -10.64
CA GLY A 50 -13.31 2.36 -10.30
C GLY A 50 -11.98 1.76 -10.73
N VAL A 51 -11.50 2.06 -11.94
CA VAL A 51 -10.18 1.61 -12.42
C VAL A 51 -9.06 2.20 -11.57
N VAL A 52 -9.12 3.49 -11.26
CA VAL A 52 -8.12 4.15 -10.40
C VAL A 52 -8.10 3.54 -9.01
N LEU A 53 -9.28 3.26 -8.42
CA LEU A 53 -9.42 2.61 -7.10
C LEU A 53 -8.78 1.22 -7.07
N ILE A 54 -8.98 0.41 -8.11
CA ILE A 54 -8.36 -0.93 -8.17
C ILE A 54 -6.84 -0.81 -8.33
N ALA A 55 -6.37 0.09 -9.20
CA ALA A 55 -4.95 0.31 -9.43
C ALA A 55 -4.22 0.78 -8.16
N SER A 56 -4.80 1.70 -7.40
CA SER A 56 -4.24 2.18 -6.13
C SER A 56 -4.19 1.08 -5.06
N ILE A 57 -5.21 0.23 -4.97
CA ILE A 57 -5.20 -0.94 -4.06
C ILE A 57 -4.06 -1.90 -4.42
N CYS A 58 -3.85 -2.19 -5.71
CA CYS A 58 -2.73 -3.01 -6.16
C CYS A 58 -1.38 -2.42 -5.77
N VAL A 59 -1.19 -1.10 -5.93
CA VAL A 59 0.03 -0.42 -5.50
C VAL A 59 0.21 -0.51 -3.98
N LEU A 60 -0.84 -0.26 -3.19
CA LEU A 60 -0.79 -0.40 -1.74
C LEU A 60 -0.38 -1.81 -1.28
N LEU A 61 -0.91 -2.85 -1.94
CA LEU A 61 -0.54 -4.24 -1.65
C LEU A 61 0.94 -4.51 -1.96
N ILE A 62 1.45 -4.03 -3.10
CA ILE A 62 2.87 -4.14 -3.45
C ILE A 62 3.76 -3.50 -2.37
N GLN A 63 3.37 -2.33 -1.87
CA GLN A 63 4.12 -1.65 -0.82
C GLN A 63 4.01 -2.36 0.54
N ALA A 64 2.85 -2.94 0.85
CA ALA A 64 2.68 -3.76 2.05
C ALA A 64 3.50 -5.05 2.00
N ILE A 65 3.62 -5.69 0.84
CA ILE A 65 4.51 -6.85 0.64
C ILE A 65 5.96 -6.48 0.94
N LYS A 66 6.46 -5.36 0.42
CA LYS A 66 7.81 -4.86 0.74
C LYS A 66 7.99 -4.54 2.22
N ARG A 67 6.94 -4.07 2.89
CA ARG A 67 6.97 -3.78 4.33
C ARG A 67 7.00 -5.06 5.15
N LEU A 68 6.25 -6.09 4.74
CA LEU A 68 6.32 -7.43 5.33
C LEU A 68 7.71 -8.04 5.16
N HIS A 69 8.30 -7.94 3.97
CA HIS A 69 9.67 -8.36 3.72
C HIS A 69 10.68 -7.61 4.61
N ASP A 70 10.46 -6.33 4.90
CA ASP A 70 11.31 -5.59 5.83
C ASP A 70 11.19 -6.08 7.30
N ILE A 71 10.04 -6.60 7.68
CA ILE A 71 9.80 -7.20 9.01
C ILE A 71 10.31 -8.66 9.06
N GLY A 72 10.65 -9.26 7.90
CA GLY A 72 11.05 -10.66 7.78
C GLY A 72 9.87 -11.63 7.62
N LEU A 73 8.70 -11.12 7.21
CA LEU A 73 7.50 -11.93 6.96
C LEU A 73 7.30 -12.18 5.47
N ASN A 74 6.69 -13.33 5.17
CA ASN A 74 6.33 -13.72 3.81
C ASN A 74 5.21 -12.82 3.23
N TRP A 75 5.22 -12.63 1.90
CA TRP A 75 4.19 -11.88 1.17
C TRP A 75 2.76 -12.36 1.42
N LYS A 76 2.55 -13.63 1.78
CA LYS A 76 1.23 -14.24 2.05
C LYS A 76 0.43 -13.45 3.08
N TYR A 77 1.10 -12.85 4.06
CA TYR A 77 0.44 -12.04 5.08
C TYR A 77 -0.18 -10.75 4.51
N ALA A 78 0.23 -10.30 3.33
CA ALA A 78 -0.38 -9.16 2.65
C ALA A 78 -1.83 -9.46 2.22
N LEU A 79 -2.18 -10.74 2.01
CA LEU A 79 -3.54 -11.13 1.64
C LEU A 79 -4.55 -10.83 2.76
N TYR A 80 -4.12 -10.85 4.03
CA TYR A 80 -4.98 -10.45 5.15
C TYR A 80 -5.35 -8.97 5.10
N LEU A 81 -4.58 -8.13 4.42
CA LEU A 81 -4.90 -6.72 4.19
C LEU A 81 -5.98 -6.53 3.13
N LEU A 82 -6.35 -7.57 2.39
CA LEU A 82 -7.50 -7.51 1.48
C LEU A 82 -8.84 -7.68 2.22
N ILE A 83 -8.82 -8.14 3.47
CA ILE A 83 -10.02 -8.33 4.28
C ILE A 83 -10.60 -6.94 4.63
N PRO A 84 -11.88 -6.66 4.37
CA PRO A 84 -12.47 -5.34 4.62
C PRO A 84 -12.26 -4.80 6.05
N PRO A 85 -12.42 -3.47 6.24
CA PRO A 85 -12.35 -2.85 7.55
C PRO A 85 -13.25 -3.56 8.58
N PRO A 86 -12.80 -3.67 9.85
CA PRO A 86 -11.63 -3.00 10.43
C PRO A 86 -10.30 -3.75 10.31
N ILE A 87 -10.30 -5.01 9.84
CA ILE A 87 -9.13 -5.90 9.88
C ILE A 87 -7.95 -5.33 9.07
N ASN A 88 -8.21 -4.86 7.83
CA ASN A 88 -7.19 -4.23 7.00
C ASN A 88 -6.54 -3.01 7.66
N PHE A 89 -7.35 -2.14 8.28
CA PHE A 89 -6.85 -0.92 8.90
C PHE A 89 -5.90 -1.21 10.06
N ILE A 90 -6.25 -2.18 10.91
CA ILE A 90 -5.38 -2.67 11.99
C ILE A 90 -4.08 -3.24 11.41
N GLY A 91 -4.16 -4.01 10.32
CA GLY A 91 -3.00 -4.57 9.65
C GLY A 91 -2.05 -3.50 9.10
N PHE A 92 -2.58 -2.45 8.47
CA PHE A 92 -1.79 -1.33 7.97
C PHE A 92 -1.12 -0.54 9.10
N ILE A 93 -1.83 -0.27 10.21
CA ILE A 93 -1.24 0.37 11.39
C ILE A 93 -0.12 -0.49 11.97
N TRP A 94 -0.35 -1.80 12.10
CA TRP A 94 0.66 -2.72 12.61
C TRP A 94 1.93 -2.71 11.75
N LEU A 95 1.78 -2.72 10.42
CA LEU A 95 2.89 -2.61 9.48
C LEU A 95 3.67 -1.29 9.59
N ALA A 96 2.97 -0.20 9.89
CA ALA A 96 3.57 1.11 10.10
C ALA A 96 4.36 1.21 11.41
N VAL A 97 3.87 0.59 12.50
CA VAL A 97 4.51 0.66 13.82
C VAL A 97 5.68 -0.32 13.95
N LYS A 98 5.56 -1.53 13.39
CA LYS A 98 6.49 -2.63 13.65
C LYS A 98 7.93 -2.34 13.18
N LYS A 99 8.87 -2.55 14.12
CA LYS A 99 10.27 -2.98 13.96
C LYS A 99 10.66 -3.54 12.58
N GLY A 100 11.34 -2.83 11.68
CA GLY A 100 12.02 -3.48 10.54
C GLY A 100 13.29 -4.21 10.99
N GLN A 101 13.71 -5.26 10.28
CA GLN A 101 14.99 -5.93 10.53
C GLN A 101 16.16 -4.99 10.22
N ASP A 102 17.19 -4.99 11.06
CA ASP A 102 18.40 -4.17 10.82
C ASP A 102 19.39 -4.96 9.94
N GLY A 103 20.03 -4.30 8.97
CA GLY A 103 21.00 -4.94 8.07
C GLY A 103 20.36 -5.68 6.87
N THR A 104 21.15 -6.49 6.17
CA THR A 104 20.71 -7.30 5.02
C THR A 104 19.83 -8.46 5.45
N ASN A 105 18.75 -8.74 4.71
CA ASN A 105 17.93 -9.94 4.89
C ASN A 105 17.73 -10.68 3.55
N GLU A 106 16.97 -11.79 3.57
CA GLU A 106 16.67 -12.62 2.40
C GLU A 106 15.98 -11.85 1.25
N TYR A 107 15.36 -10.71 1.56
CA TYR A 107 14.63 -9.87 0.61
C TYR A 107 15.46 -8.68 0.11
N GLY A 108 16.70 -8.51 0.60
CA GLY A 108 17.67 -7.54 0.09
C GLY A 108 18.36 -6.70 1.15
N LEU A 109 19.09 -5.69 0.66
CA LEU A 109 19.82 -4.69 1.45
C LEU A 109 18.87 -3.86 2.33
N ASP A 110 19.41 -3.32 3.42
CA ASP A 110 18.67 -2.44 4.33
C ASP A 110 18.14 -1.22 3.56
N PRO A 111 16.81 -0.98 3.55
CA PRO A 111 16.22 0.10 2.80
C PRO A 111 16.62 1.49 3.32
N ARG A 112 17.22 1.60 4.52
CA ARG A 112 17.72 2.86 5.09
C ARG A 112 19.00 3.36 4.43
N ILE A 113 19.76 2.48 3.76
CA ILE A 113 21.04 2.84 3.12
C ILE A 113 20.84 3.83 1.97
N ASN A 114 19.72 3.71 1.25
CA ASN A 114 19.40 4.57 0.11
C ASN A 114 18.20 5.49 0.41
N ASP A 115 17.77 5.62 1.67
CA ASP A 115 16.71 6.54 2.04
C ASP A 115 17.32 7.95 2.13
N ILE A 116 16.93 8.83 1.22
CA ILE A 116 17.41 10.21 1.19
C ILE A 116 16.72 10.91 2.37
N VAL A 117 17.49 11.20 3.42
CA VAL A 117 17.00 11.89 4.63
C VAL A 117 16.48 13.28 4.27
#